data_AF-A0A7S2MQW6-F1
#
_entry.id   AF-A0A7S2MQW6-F1
#
_cell.length_a   1.000
_cell.length_b   1.000
_cell.length_c   1.000
_cell.angle_alpha   90.00
_cell.angle_beta   90.00
_cell.angle_gamma   90.00
#
_symmetry.space_group_name_H-M   'P 1'
#
loop_
_entity.id
_entity.type
_entity.pdbx_description
1 polymer ?
#
loop_
_entity_poly.entity_id
_entity_poly.type
_entity_poly.pdbx_seq_one_letter_code
_entity_poly.pdbx_strand_id
1 'polypeptide(L)'
;DEAFAADPEVPAHAQTISSLGTTLDVPSPPPAQWRIAEVPEQVVLKRGVRALADALAFTCSEDALQELAKRKDGSCLLMQGSFFRRLLRRELEIKSCHTGDISNAQRDIRHLSCEQLLAIRADALDFSTDSESHSAHANFLLSLDAHLFEKLARRCAAACSRAADASPEAWFSLGVRLALVLGARDTLREEAQADAGKEEGAEESPIPTCWAFKVDETRWGASSYGLFNCETTEAVVLGGDS
;
A
#
# COMPACT_ATOMS: atom_id res chain seq x y z
N ASP A 1 63.73 -11.58 -2.42
CA ASP A 1 64.38 -10.44 -1.76
C ASP A 1 63.82 -9.14 -2.30
N GLU A 2 62.78 -8.62 -1.66
CA GLU A 2 62.43 -7.20 -1.76
C GLU A 2 61.58 -6.81 -0.55
N ALA A 3 62.31 -6.24 0.41
CA ALA A 3 61.99 -5.22 1.41
C ALA A 3 60.52 -5.04 1.89
N PHE A 4 60.33 -5.46 3.15
CA PHE A 4 59.36 -4.92 4.11
C PHE A 4 59.53 -3.40 4.27
N ALA A 5 58.48 -2.62 4.00
CA ALA A 5 58.39 -1.21 4.37
C ALA A 5 57.54 -1.06 5.64
N ALA A 6 58.10 -0.33 6.60
CA ALA A 6 57.60 -0.14 7.95
C ALA A 6 56.43 0.86 8.03
N ASP A 7 55.48 0.56 8.91
CA ASP A 7 54.40 1.45 9.34
C ASP A 7 54.92 2.47 10.37
N PRO A 8 54.61 3.77 10.24
CA PRO A 8 54.91 4.76 11.27
C PRO A 8 53.83 4.83 12.35
N GLU A 9 54.30 4.78 13.60
CA GLU A 9 53.56 5.05 14.84
C GLU A 9 52.80 6.38 14.81
N VAL A 10 51.53 6.36 15.24
CA VAL A 10 50.73 7.56 15.53
C VAL A 10 50.56 7.70 17.05
N PRO A 11 50.88 8.86 17.64
CA PRO A 11 50.91 9.04 19.09
C PRO A 11 49.52 9.20 19.73
N ALA A 12 49.41 8.61 20.92
CA ALA A 12 48.30 8.72 21.84
C ALA A 12 48.09 10.17 22.32
N HIS A 13 46.86 10.68 22.18
CA HIS A 13 46.44 11.93 22.82
C HIS A 13 45.11 11.78 23.58
N ALA A 14 45.23 12.09 24.87
CA ALA A 14 44.26 12.76 25.73
C ALA A 14 42.92 12.06 26.02
N GLN A 15 42.93 11.31 27.12
CA GLN A 15 41.75 11.06 27.95
C GLN A 15 41.18 12.40 28.45
N THR A 16 39.96 12.74 28.03
CA THR A 16 39.15 13.78 28.67
C THR A 16 38.06 13.10 29.49
N ILE A 17 38.19 13.25 30.80
CA ILE A 17 37.21 12.82 31.81
C ILE A 17 35.99 13.75 31.69
N SER A 18 34.87 13.23 31.19
CA SER A 18 33.58 13.91 31.22
C SER A 18 32.63 13.23 32.21
N SER A 19 32.30 14.00 33.25
CA SER A 19 31.15 13.95 34.14
C SER A 19 30.24 12.72 34.14
N LEU A 20 30.24 12.03 35.28
CA LEU A 20 29.13 11.23 35.79
C LEU A 20 27.93 12.14 36.11
N GLY A 21 27.11 12.41 35.10
CA GLY A 21 25.74 12.87 35.29
C GLY A 21 24.84 11.65 35.40
N THR A 22 24.47 11.26 36.62
CA THR A 22 23.46 10.23 36.87
C THR A 22 22.08 10.79 36.54
N THR A 23 21.74 10.88 35.25
CA THR A 23 20.37 11.06 34.80
C THR A 23 19.60 9.80 35.17
N LEU A 24 18.67 9.93 36.11
CA LEU A 24 17.66 8.92 36.40
C LEU A 24 16.92 8.61 35.09
N ASP A 25 17.23 7.45 34.54
CA ASP A 25 16.64 6.89 33.33
C ASP A 25 15.19 6.54 33.64
N VAL A 26 14.29 7.52 33.47
CA VAL A 26 12.85 7.28 33.54
C VAL A 26 12.52 6.55 32.25
N PRO A 27 12.13 5.26 32.29
CA PRO A 27 11.76 4.53 31.09
C PRO A 27 10.57 5.26 30.47
N SER A 28 10.81 5.93 29.35
CA SER A 28 9.76 6.50 28.54
C SER A 28 8.76 5.37 28.26
N PRO A 29 7.46 5.53 28.61
CA PRO A 29 6.49 4.52 28.25
C PRO A 29 6.62 4.27 26.75
N PRO A 30 6.63 2.99 26.30
CA PRO A 30 6.71 2.69 24.89
C PRO A 30 5.61 3.48 24.20
N PRO A 31 5.91 4.13 23.05
CA PRO A 31 4.94 4.96 22.37
C PRO A 31 3.67 4.13 22.20
N ALA A 32 2.54 4.67 22.67
CA ALA A 32 1.26 3.98 22.64
C ALA A 32 1.05 3.45 21.22
N GLN A 33 1.22 2.15 21.05
CA GLN A 33 1.06 1.52 19.75
C GLN A 33 -0.44 1.53 19.53
N TRP A 34 -0.89 2.41 18.64
CA TRP A 34 -2.30 2.50 18.27
C TRP A 34 -2.68 1.16 17.62
N ARG A 35 -3.28 0.27 18.39
CA ARG A 35 -3.81 -1.01 17.91
C ARG A 35 -5.30 -0.82 17.74
N ILE A 36 -5.78 -0.94 16.51
CA ILE A 36 -7.20 -1.11 16.24
C ILE A 36 -7.54 -2.51 16.77
N ALA A 37 -8.10 -2.59 17.97
CA ALA A 37 -8.74 -3.77 18.54
C ALA A 37 -8.02 -5.13 18.33
N GLU A 38 -6.70 -5.17 18.49
CA GLU A 38 -5.89 -6.38 18.27
C GLU A 38 -5.97 -7.00 16.84
N VAL A 39 -6.56 -6.28 15.88
CA VAL A 39 -6.71 -6.73 14.50
C VAL A 39 -5.36 -6.64 13.78
N PRO A 40 -4.87 -7.73 13.16
CA PRO A 40 -3.63 -7.70 12.40
C PRO A 40 -3.69 -6.71 11.23
N GLU A 41 -2.62 -5.97 10.98
CA GLU A 41 -2.54 -4.99 9.88
C GLU A 41 -2.91 -5.60 8.52
N GLN A 42 -2.53 -6.84 8.26
CA GLN A 42 -2.89 -7.55 7.03
C GLN A 42 -4.41 -7.71 6.87
N VAL A 43 -5.16 -7.92 7.96
CA VAL A 43 -6.64 -8.01 7.92
C VAL A 43 -7.23 -6.63 7.61
N VAL A 44 -6.70 -5.58 8.22
CA VAL A 44 -7.08 -4.19 7.93
C VAL A 44 -6.81 -3.86 6.47
N LEU A 45 -5.62 -4.18 5.95
CA LEU A 45 -5.27 -3.95 4.56
C LEU A 45 -6.21 -4.69 3.60
N LYS A 46 -6.52 -5.96 3.87
CA LYS A 46 -7.47 -6.75 3.06
C LYS A 46 -8.85 -6.08 3.02
N ARG A 47 -9.36 -5.62 4.16
CA ARG A 47 -10.63 -4.88 4.24
C ARG A 47 -10.57 -3.60 3.40
N GLY A 48 -9.48 -2.86 3.51
CA GLY A 48 -9.22 -1.67 2.69
C GLY A 48 -9.25 -1.91 1.19
N VAL A 49 -8.59 -2.98 0.72
CA VAL A 49 -8.59 -3.35 -0.69
C VAL A 49 -9.99 -3.74 -1.17
N ARG A 50 -10.78 -4.46 -0.35
CA ARG A 50 -12.19 -4.75 -0.68
C ARG A 50 -13.02 -3.48 -0.76
N ALA A 51 -12.91 -2.60 0.23
CA ALA A 51 -13.61 -1.32 0.25
C ALA A 51 -13.27 -0.45 -0.97
N LEU A 52 -12.01 -0.45 -1.41
CA LEU A 52 -11.58 0.23 -2.63
C LEU A 52 -12.14 -0.42 -3.90
N ALA A 53 -12.16 -1.75 -3.96
CA ALA A 53 -12.80 -2.45 -5.07
C ALA A 53 -14.30 -2.13 -5.11
N ASP A 54 -14.97 -2.11 -3.96
CA ASP A 54 -16.38 -1.78 -3.82
C ASP A 54 -16.67 -0.33 -4.26
N ALA A 55 -15.82 0.62 -3.86
CA ALA A 55 -15.99 2.03 -4.19
C ALA A 55 -15.61 2.37 -5.64
N LEU A 56 -14.55 1.75 -6.19
CA LEU A 56 -13.97 2.15 -7.48
C LEU A 56 -14.33 1.18 -8.62
N ALA A 57 -14.36 -0.13 -8.37
CA ALA A 57 -14.63 -1.10 -9.43
C ALA A 57 -16.12 -1.13 -9.81
N PHE A 58 -17.04 -0.91 -8.87
CA PHE A 58 -18.49 -0.83 -9.19
C PHE A 58 -18.89 0.43 -9.97
N THR A 59 -18.01 1.44 -10.04
CA THR A 59 -18.24 2.57 -10.96
C THR A 59 -17.95 2.22 -12.42
N CYS A 60 -17.25 1.10 -12.65
CA CYS A 60 -16.91 0.60 -13.98
C CYS A 60 -17.90 -0.49 -14.38
N SER A 61 -18.43 -0.46 -15.61
CA SER A 61 -19.22 -1.58 -16.11
C SER A 61 -18.35 -2.82 -16.28
N GLU A 62 -18.93 -4.01 -16.17
CA GLU A 62 -18.19 -5.26 -16.42
C GLU A 62 -17.55 -5.25 -17.81
N ASP A 63 -18.24 -4.72 -18.82
CA ASP A 63 -17.70 -4.57 -20.17
C ASP A 63 -16.45 -3.67 -20.20
N ALA A 64 -16.46 -2.55 -19.47
CA ALA A 64 -15.33 -1.63 -19.39
C ALA A 64 -14.12 -2.28 -18.66
N LEU A 65 -14.36 -3.12 -17.65
CA LEU A 65 -13.29 -3.91 -17.02
C LEU A 65 -12.62 -4.86 -18.02
N GLN A 66 -13.35 -5.36 -19.03
CA GLN A 66 -12.80 -6.25 -20.07
C GLN A 66 -12.04 -5.52 -21.18
N GLU A 67 -12.12 -4.18 -21.23
CA GLU A 67 -11.40 -3.38 -22.21
C GLU A 67 -9.92 -3.26 -21.85
N LEU A 68 -9.11 -4.13 -22.45
CA LEU A 68 -7.66 -4.09 -22.30
C LEU A 68 -7.06 -2.96 -23.13
N ALA A 69 -5.95 -2.40 -22.63
CA ALA A 69 -5.19 -1.37 -23.31
C ALA A 69 -4.84 -1.79 -24.76
N LYS A 70 -4.99 -0.84 -25.69
CA LYS A 70 -4.71 -1.01 -27.13
C LYS A 70 -3.58 -0.09 -27.55
N ARG A 71 -2.81 -0.52 -28.55
CA ARG A 71 -1.82 0.30 -29.28
C ARG A 71 -2.54 1.27 -30.23
N LYS A 72 -1.78 2.21 -30.81
CA LYS A 72 -2.30 3.17 -31.80
C LYS A 72 -2.92 2.52 -33.03
N ASP A 73 -2.50 1.31 -33.38
CA ASP A 73 -3.03 0.49 -34.48
C ASP A 73 -4.30 -0.30 -34.09
N GLY A 74 -4.77 -0.18 -32.85
CA GLY A 74 -5.92 -0.91 -32.32
C GLY A 74 -5.61 -2.32 -31.79
N SER A 75 -4.39 -2.84 -32.00
CA SER A 75 -3.99 -4.14 -31.47
C SER A 75 -3.87 -4.13 -29.94
N CYS A 76 -4.08 -5.27 -29.28
CA CYS A 76 -3.97 -5.36 -27.83
C CYS A 76 -2.52 -5.12 -27.39
N LEU A 77 -2.33 -4.27 -26.39
CA LEU A 77 -1.03 -3.95 -25.83
C LEU A 77 -0.45 -5.12 -25.02
N LEU A 78 -1.33 -5.89 -24.37
CA LEU A 78 -0.98 -7.03 -23.52
C LEU A 78 -0.77 -8.29 -24.37
N MET A 79 0.33 -9.00 -24.12
CA MET A 79 0.61 -10.28 -24.76
C MET A 79 -0.25 -11.41 -24.20
N GLN A 80 -0.53 -11.37 -22.90
CA GLN A 80 -1.39 -12.30 -22.17
C GLN A 80 -2.82 -11.76 -22.02
N GLY A 81 -3.35 -11.07 -23.03
CA GLY A 81 -4.67 -10.44 -22.95
C GLY A 81 -5.82 -11.43 -22.69
N SER A 82 -5.77 -12.65 -23.24
CA SER A 82 -6.78 -13.68 -22.94
C SER A 82 -6.74 -14.15 -21.48
N PHE A 83 -5.55 -14.27 -20.89
CA PHE A 83 -5.37 -14.63 -19.49
C PHE A 83 -6.02 -13.59 -18.56
N PHE A 84 -5.76 -12.30 -18.78
CA PHE A 84 -6.35 -11.25 -17.94
C PHE A 84 -7.87 -11.14 -18.10
N ARG A 85 -8.42 -11.31 -19.32
CA ARG A 85 -9.88 -11.35 -19.48
C ARG A 85 -10.51 -12.47 -18.67
N ARG A 86 -9.91 -13.67 -18.68
CA ARG A 86 -10.40 -14.81 -17.89
C ARG A 86 -10.34 -14.52 -16.38
N LEU A 87 -9.25 -13.91 -15.90
CA LEU A 87 -9.16 -13.46 -14.50
C LEU A 87 -10.26 -12.44 -14.17
N LEU A 88 -10.43 -11.40 -15.00
CA LEU A 88 -11.41 -10.34 -14.78
C LEU A 88 -12.86 -10.81 -14.89
N ARG A 89 -13.12 -11.91 -15.61
CA ARG A 89 -14.43 -12.59 -15.66
C ARG A 89 -14.63 -13.62 -14.55
N ARG A 90 -13.64 -13.81 -13.67
CA ARG A 90 -13.64 -14.86 -12.64
C ARG A 90 -13.78 -16.27 -13.22
N GLU A 91 -13.36 -16.46 -14.48
CA GLU A 91 -13.26 -17.76 -15.14
C GLU A 91 -11.95 -18.49 -14.76
N LEU A 92 -11.06 -17.79 -14.06
CA LEU A 92 -9.75 -18.28 -13.65
C LEU A 92 -9.40 -17.68 -12.28
N GLU A 93 -8.88 -18.51 -11.38
CA GLU A 93 -8.36 -18.07 -10.09
C GLU A 93 -6.83 -18.12 -10.11
N ILE A 94 -6.15 -17.09 -9.62
CA ILE A 94 -4.68 -17.01 -9.61
C ILE A 94 -4.03 -18.27 -9.02
N LYS A 95 -4.58 -18.80 -7.92
CA LYS A 95 -4.07 -20.00 -7.24
C LYS A 95 -4.13 -21.29 -8.07
N SER A 96 -4.94 -21.31 -9.12
CA SER A 96 -5.13 -22.45 -10.02
C SER A 96 -4.31 -22.37 -11.31
N CYS A 97 -3.64 -21.23 -11.53
CA CYS A 97 -2.89 -20.97 -12.76
C CYS A 97 -1.60 -21.76 -12.81
N HIS A 98 -1.18 -22.13 -14.02
CA HIS A 98 0.12 -22.73 -14.23
C HIS A 98 1.23 -21.67 -14.05
N THR A 99 2.35 -22.06 -13.46
CA THR A 99 3.54 -21.19 -13.22
C THR A 99 3.99 -20.47 -14.49
N GLY A 100 3.91 -21.14 -15.65
CA GLY A 100 4.25 -20.56 -16.95
C GLY A 100 3.34 -19.40 -17.35
N ASP A 101 2.02 -19.53 -17.16
CA ASP A 101 1.04 -18.48 -17.49
C ASP A 101 1.25 -17.26 -16.59
N ILE A 102 1.43 -17.49 -15.29
CA ILE A 102 1.70 -16.44 -14.30
C ILE A 102 2.97 -15.68 -14.65
N SER A 103 4.07 -16.39 -14.94
CA SER A 103 5.36 -15.79 -15.27
C SER A 103 5.27 -14.95 -16.55
N ASN A 104 4.57 -15.45 -17.57
CA ASN A 104 4.38 -14.73 -18.82
C ASN A 104 3.50 -13.48 -18.65
N ALA A 105 2.52 -13.50 -17.75
CA ALA A 105 1.60 -12.40 -17.52
C ALA A 105 2.20 -11.25 -16.69
N GLN A 106 3.28 -11.48 -15.92
CA GLN A 106 3.88 -10.46 -15.03
C GLN A 106 4.23 -9.14 -15.75
N ARG A 107 4.77 -9.22 -16.96
CA ARG A 107 5.18 -8.03 -17.73
C ARG A 107 4.01 -7.14 -18.17
N ASP A 108 2.82 -7.73 -18.26
CA ASP A 108 1.62 -7.06 -18.76
C ASP A 108 0.84 -6.36 -17.63
N ILE A 109 1.11 -6.66 -16.35
CA ILE A 109 0.44 -6.07 -15.18
C ILE A 109 0.46 -4.54 -15.24
N ARG A 110 1.61 -3.95 -15.60
CA ARG A 110 1.78 -2.49 -15.70
C ARG A 110 0.80 -1.81 -16.66
N HIS A 111 0.24 -2.56 -17.62
CA HIS A 111 -0.68 -2.07 -18.63
C HIS A 111 -2.15 -2.14 -18.21
N LEU A 112 -2.47 -2.79 -17.08
CA LEU A 112 -3.84 -2.87 -16.54
C LEU A 112 -4.27 -1.54 -15.91
N SER A 113 -5.56 -1.23 -15.97
CA SER A 113 -6.12 -0.08 -15.25
C SER A 113 -6.10 -0.30 -13.73
N CYS A 114 -6.33 0.76 -12.95
CA CYS A 114 -6.42 0.65 -11.49
C CYS A 114 -7.57 -0.28 -11.06
N GLU A 115 -8.72 -0.18 -11.73
CA GLU A 115 -9.90 -1.01 -11.51
C GLU A 115 -9.65 -2.48 -11.83
N GLN A 116 -8.97 -2.77 -12.95
CA GLN A 116 -8.58 -4.14 -13.31
C GLN A 116 -7.63 -4.74 -12.27
N LEU A 117 -6.64 -3.97 -11.79
CA LEU A 117 -5.72 -4.39 -10.73
C LEU A 117 -6.46 -4.65 -9.42
N LEU A 118 -7.39 -3.76 -9.03
CA LEU A 118 -8.23 -3.91 -7.83
C LEU A 118 -9.10 -5.16 -7.91
N ALA A 119 -9.79 -5.39 -9.04
CA ALA A 119 -10.66 -6.55 -9.24
C ALA A 119 -9.86 -7.85 -9.09
N ILE A 120 -8.73 -7.96 -9.80
CA ILE A 120 -7.85 -9.14 -9.72
C ILE A 120 -7.33 -9.32 -8.30
N ARG A 121 -6.92 -8.23 -7.62
CA ARG A 121 -6.35 -8.31 -6.29
C ARG A 121 -7.39 -8.72 -5.24
N ALA A 122 -8.59 -8.15 -5.31
CA ALA A 122 -9.71 -8.43 -4.40
C ALA A 122 -10.10 -9.91 -4.42
N ASP A 123 -10.19 -10.50 -5.63
CA ASP A 123 -10.49 -11.92 -5.81
C ASP A 123 -9.35 -12.84 -5.32
N ALA A 124 -8.14 -12.30 -5.12
CA ALA A 124 -6.95 -13.03 -4.66
C ALA A 124 -6.54 -12.69 -3.22
N LEU A 125 -7.35 -11.97 -2.43
CA LEU A 125 -6.96 -11.52 -1.08
C LEU A 125 -6.66 -12.66 -0.11
N ASP A 126 -7.33 -13.80 -0.26
CA ASP A 126 -7.18 -14.93 0.65
C ASP A 126 -6.18 -15.98 0.16
N PHE A 127 -5.51 -15.71 -0.97
CA PHE A 127 -4.42 -16.53 -1.44
C PHE A 127 -3.10 -16.12 -0.76
N SER A 128 -2.58 -16.97 0.13
CA SER A 128 -1.23 -16.85 0.69
C SER A 128 -0.28 -17.81 -0.02
N THR A 129 0.91 -17.33 -0.39
CA THR A 129 1.94 -18.11 -1.08
C THR A 129 3.21 -18.20 -0.23
N ASP A 130 3.13 -18.90 0.91
CA ASP A 130 4.28 -19.08 1.80
C ASP A 130 5.22 -20.23 1.35
N SER A 131 4.85 -20.98 0.31
CA SER A 131 5.68 -22.05 -0.24
C SER A 131 6.66 -21.53 -1.29
N GLU A 132 7.93 -21.93 -1.18
CA GLU A 132 8.97 -21.64 -2.19
C GLU A 132 8.57 -22.11 -3.61
N SER A 133 7.78 -23.19 -3.70
CA SER A 133 7.25 -23.71 -4.96
C SER A 133 6.30 -22.73 -5.67
N HIS A 134 5.84 -21.69 -4.98
CA HIS A 134 4.92 -20.66 -5.48
C HIS A 134 5.62 -19.33 -5.78
N SER A 135 6.95 -19.31 -5.93
CA SER A 135 7.73 -18.08 -6.19
C SER A 135 7.20 -17.23 -7.36
N ALA A 136 6.75 -17.86 -8.45
CA ALA A 136 6.14 -17.13 -9.57
C ALA A 136 4.83 -16.41 -9.18
N HIS A 137 3.99 -17.07 -8.37
CA HIS A 137 2.74 -16.49 -7.86
C HIS A 137 3.02 -15.36 -6.87
N ALA A 138 3.98 -15.57 -5.96
CA ALA A 138 4.42 -14.53 -5.03
C ALA A 138 4.92 -13.29 -5.78
N ASN A 139 5.81 -13.47 -6.76
CA ASN A 139 6.33 -12.37 -7.59
C ASN A 139 5.24 -11.68 -8.41
N PHE A 140 4.24 -12.43 -8.89
CA PHE A 140 3.08 -11.86 -9.57
C PHE A 140 2.25 -10.99 -8.63
N LEU A 141 1.93 -11.48 -7.43
CA LEU A 141 1.18 -10.71 -6.43
C LEU A 141 1.95 -9.47 -5.96
N LEU A 142 3.26 -9.58 -5.76
CA LEU A 142 4.11 -8.43 -5.43
C LEU A 142 4.09 -7.36 -6.53
N SER A 143 4.20 -7.79 -7.80
CA SER A 143 4.13 -6.88 -8.95
C SER A 143 2.73 -6.26 -9.12
N LEU A 144 1.68 -7.06 -8.85
CA LEU A 144 0.29 -6.62 -8.84
C LEU A 144 0.08 -5.53 -7.78
N ASP A 145 0.52 -5.78 -6.53
CA ASP A 145 0.41 -4.85 -5.41
C ASP A 145 1.22 -3.57 -5.68
N ALA A 146 2.44 -3.68 -6.21
CA ALA A 146 3.28 -2.53 -6.57
C ALA A 146 2.56 -1.58 -7.54
N HIS A 147 2.04 -2.12 -8.64
CA HIS A 147 1.32 -1.32 -9.64
C HIS A 147 -0.05 -0.85 -9.14
N LEU A 148 -0.75 -1.67 -8.35
CA LEU A 148 -2.04 -1.33 -7.78
C LEU A 148 -1.93 -0.11 -6.87
N PHE A 149 -1.10 -0.18 -5.83
CA PHE A 149 -1.01 0.88 -4.83
C PHE A 149 -0.40 2.16 -5.41
N GLU A 150 0.54 2.06 -6.36
CA GLU A 150 1.03 3.23 -7.08
C GLU A 150 -0.11 3.93 -7.85
N LYS A 151 -0.85 3.20 -8.69
CA LYS A 151 -1.91 3.79 -9.52
C LYS A 151 -3.08 4.30 -8.69
N LEU A 152 -3.43 3.59 -7.63
CA LEU A 152 -4.45 4.00 -6.67
C LEU A 152 -4.08 5.35 -6.07
N ALA A 153 -2.87 5.48 -5.53
CA ALA A 153 -2.43 6.72 -4.89
C ALA A 153 -2.44 7.90 -5.87
N ARG A 154 -1.93 7.70 -7.09
CA ARG A 154 -1.96 8.71 -8.16
C ARG A 154 -3.38 9.14 -8.51
N ARG A 155 -4.32 8.19 -8.56
CA ARG A 155 -5.75 8.48 -8.82
C ARG A 155 -6.34 9.31 -7.69
N CYS A 156 -6.18 8.88 -6.44
CA CYS A 156 -6.73 9.58 -5.28
C CYS A 156 -6.13 10.97 -5.10
N ALA A 157 -4.85 11.16 -5.47
CA ALA A 157 -4.14 12.42 -5.35
C ALA A 157 -4.06 13.22 -6.67
N ALA A 158 -4.93 12.96 -7.64
CA ALA A 158 -4.86 13.60 -8.97
C ALA A 158 -4.96 15.13 -8.91
N ALA A 159 -5.63 15.68 -7.89
CA ALA A 159 -5.74 17.12 -7.65
C ALA A 159 -4.52 17.73 -6.92
N CYS A 160 -3.59 16.90 -6.44
CA CYS A 160 -2.44 17.34 -5.65
C CYS A 160 -1.26 17.69 -6.57
N SER A 161 -1.07 18.99 -6.85
CA SER A 161 0.01 19.48 -7.71
C SER A 161 1.41 19.07 -7.25
N ARG A 162 1.62 18.99 -5.93
CA ARG A 162 2.90 18.57 -5.30
C ARG A 162 3.28 17.12 -5.59
N ALA A 163 2.32 16.29 -5.98
CA ALA A 163 2.55 14.87 -6.13
C ALA A 163 3.22 14.50 -7.48
N ALA A 164 3.29 15.43 -8.43
CA ALA A 164 3.83 15.18 -9.77
C ALA A 164 5.26 14.61 -9.76
N ASP A 165 6.11 15.05 -8.82
CA ASP A 165 7.53 14.69 -8.76
C ASP A 165 7.84 13.54 -7.78
N ALA A 166 6.83 12.96 -7.14
CA ALA A 166 7.03 11.90 -6.16
C ALA A 166 7.50 10.58 -6.82
N SER A 167 8.43 9.88 -6.16
CA SER A 167 8.99 8.62 -6.66
C SER A 167 7.93 7.50 -6.68
N PRO A 168 8.08 6.45 -7.51
CA PRO A 168 7.15 5.31 -7.52
C PRO A 168 6.98 4.66 -6.14
N GLU A 169 8.04 4.61 -5.34
CA GLU A 169 8.03 4.07 -3.98
C GLU A 169 7.24 4.95 -2.99
N ALA A 170 7.25 6.28 -3.21
CA ALA A 170 6.44 7.23 -2.45
C ALA A 170 4.96 7.01 -2.72
N TRP A 171 4.61 6.83 -4.00
CA TRP A 171 3.26 6.54 -4.45
C TRP A 171 2.74 5.21 -3.96
N PHE A 172 3.56 4.15 -4.06
CA PHE A 172 3.23 2.84 -3.51
C PHE A 172 2.90 2.92 -2.01
N SER A 173 3.80 3.55 -1.23
CA SER A 173 3.62 3.70 0.22
C SER A 173 2.35 4.47 0.58
N LEU A 174 2.06 5.55 -0.16
CA LEU A 174 0.81 6.30 0.00
C LEU A 174 -0.40 5.39 -0.29
N GLY A 175 -0.39 4.64 -1.39
CA GLY A 175 -1.50 3.74 -1.76
C GLY A 175 -1.80 2.67 -0.71
N VAL A 176 -0.76 2.07 -0.14
CA VAL A 176 -0.91 1.14 1.01
C VAL A 176 -1.56 1.85 2.18
N ARG A 177 -1.14 3.08 2.49
CA ARG A 177 -1.70 3.90 3.58
C ARG A 177 -3.19 4.20 3.36
N LEU A 178 -3.58 4.54 2.13
CA LEU A 178 -4.99 4.82 1.78
C LEU A 178 -5.86 3.58 2.00
N ALA A 179 -5.38 2.40 1.57
CA ALA A 179 -6.08 1.15 1.81
C ALA A 179 -6.19 0.85 3.30
N LEU A 180 -5.11 1.03 4.08
CA LEU A 180 -5.14 0.83 5.53
C LEU A 180 -6.15 1.76 6.23
N VAL A 181 -6.24 3.03 5.81
CA VAL A 181 -7.22 3.98 6.37
C VAL A 181 -8.65 3.51 6.12
N LEU A 182 -8.97 3.06 4.90
CA LEU A 182 -10.30 2.52 4.60
C LEU A 182 -10.60 1.25 5.40
N GLY A 183 -9.63 0.34 5.48
CA GLY A 183 -9.78 -0.87 6.27
C GLY A 183 -9.96 -0.59 7.76
N ALA A 184 -9.28 0.43 8.28
CA ALA A 184 -9.40 0.87 9.66
C ALA A 184 -10.79 1.45 9.94
N ARG A 185 -11.27 2.34 9.06
CA ARG A 185 -12.62 2.90 9.13
C ARG A 185 -13.68 1.81 9.17
N ASP A 186 -13.58 0.83 8.27
CA ASP A 186 -14.59 -0.22 8.16
C ASP A 186 -14.54 -1.18 9.36
N THR A 187 -13.36 -1.41 9.93
CA THR A 187 -13.19 -2.18 11.17
C THR A 187 -13.82 -1.48 12.37
N LEU A 188 -13.58 -0.18 12.53
CA LEU A 188 -14.20 0.63 13.58
C LEU A 188 -15.73 0.69 13.44
N ARG A 189 -16.24 0.74 12.19
CA ARG A 189 -17.69 0.71 11.92
C ARG A 189 -18.33 -0.59 12.36
N GLU A 190 -17.70 -1.73 12.06
CA GLU A 190 -18.20 -3.04 12.46
C GLU A 190 -18.21 -3.19 13.99
N GLU A 191 -17.15 -2.74 14.67
CA GLU A 191 -17.08 -2.75 16.14
C GLU A 191 -18.17 -1.87 16.76
N ALA A 192 -18.33 -0.64 16.27
CA ALA A 192 -19.37 0.27 16.75
C ALA A 192 -20.79 -0.32 16.56
N GLN A 193 -21.03 -1.04 15.46
CA GLN A 193 -22.30 -1.72 15.20
C GLN A 193 -22.51 -2.92 16.13
N ALA A 194 -21.46 -3.67 16.46
CA ALA A 194 -21.53 -4.80 17.38
C ALA A 194 -21.86 -4.36 18.82
N ASP A 195 -21.43 -3.17 19.23
CA ASP A 195 -21.74 -2.59 20.53
C ASP A 195 -23.11 -1.92 20.57
N ALA A 196 -23.51 -1.22 19.51
CA ALA A 196 -24.81 -0.54 19.41
C ALA A 196 -26.01 -1.49 19.50
N GLY A 197 -25.87 -2.76 19.08
CA GLY A 197 -26.90 -3.78 19.24
C GLY A 197 -27.29 -4.09 20.69
N LYS A 198 -26.58 -3.53 21.69
CA LYS A 198 -26.85 -3.71 23.12
C LYS A 198 -27.53 -2.51 23.79
N GLU A 199 -27.54 -1.33 23.15
CA GLU A 199 -28.07 -0.10 23.74
C GLU A 199 -29.08 0.57 22.79
N GLU A 200 -30.38 0.41 23.08
CA GLU A 200 -31.44 1.15 22.39
C GLU A 200 -31.31 2.66 22.67
N GLY A 201 -30.74 3.40 21.71
CA GLY A 201 -30.66 4.86 21.75
C GLY A 201 -29.29 5.49 21.49
N ALA A 202 -28.28 4.71 21.09
CA ALA A 202 -26.95 5.26 20.80
C ALA A 202 -26.96 6.18 19.55
N GLU A 203 -26.50 7.43 19.73
CA GLU A 203 -26.17 8.36 18.65
C GLU A 203 -25.20 7.69 17.66
N GLU A 204 -25.33 7.99 16.36
CA GLU A 204 -24.42 7.51 15.32
C GLU A 204 -22.97 7.72 15.75
N SER A 205 -22.20 6.62 15.88
CA SER A 205 -20.79 6.72 16.26
C SER A 205 -20.04 7.60 15.26
N PRO A 206 -19.36 8.67 15.73
CA PRO A 206 -18.78 9.67 14.85
C PRO A 206 -17.42 9.19 14.31
N ILE A 207 -17.44 8.13 13.50
CA ILE A 207 -16.23 7.68 12.80
C ILE A 207 -15.90 8.75 11.76
N PRO A 208 -14.72 9.39 11.84
CA PRO A 208 -14.40 10.50 10.97
C PRO A 208 -14.34 10.05 9.51
N THR A 209 -14.81 10.91 8.61
CA THR A 209 -14.75 10.71 7.16
C THR A 209 -13.39 11.11 6.60
N CYS A 210 -12.74 12.10 7.23
CA CYS A 210 -11.42 12.60 6.87
C CYS A 210 -10.36 12.12 7.87
N TRP A 211 -9.30 11.52 7.35
CA TRP A 211 -8.20 10.97 8.14
C TRP A 211 -6.88 11.65 7.80
N ALA A 212 -6.11 11.99 8.83
CA ALA A 212 -4.75 12.48 8.69
C ALA A 212 -3.76 11.35 9.00
N PHE A 213 -2.68 11.24 8.21
CA PHE A 213 -1.61 10.28 8.46
C PHE A 213 -0.25 10.87 8.10
N LYS A 214 0.79 10.36 8.75
CA LYS A 214 2.17 10.77 8.46
C LYS A 214 2.64 10.16 7.13
N VAL A 215 3.27 10.98 6.29
CA VAL A 215 3.98 10.53 5.08
C VAL A 215 5.50 10.65 5.28
N ASP A 216 6.27 9.94 4.47
CA ASP A 216 7.74 9.99 4.52
C ASP A 216 8.26 11.28 3.88
N GLU A 217 8.77 12.18 4.71
CA GLU A 217 9.28 13.50 4.31
C GLU A 217 10.41 13.40 3.27
N THR A 218 11.24 12.36 3.34
CA THR A 218 12.35 12.16 2.41
C THR A 218 11.86 11.85 0.99
N ARG A 219 10.65 11.29 0.89
CA ARG A 219 10.01 10.89 -0.39
C ARG A 219 9.04 11.94 -0.93
N TRP A 220 8.58 12.86 -0.07
CA TRP A 220 7.54 13.85 -0.38
C TRP A 220 8.00 15.30 -0.21
N GLY A 221 9.31 15.56 -0.24
CA GLY A 221 9.87 16.92 -0.38
C GLY A 221 9.41 17.90 0.70
N ALA A 222 9.67 17.58 1.98
CA ALA A 222 9.27 18.34 3.17
C ALA A 222 7.77 18.30 3.53
N SER A 223 7.00 17.40 2.92
CA SER A 223 5.64 17.10 3.37
C SER A 223 5.63 16.06 4.47
N SER A 224 4.94 16.36 5.58
CA SER A 224 4.88 15.47 6.75
C SER A 224 3.54 14.74 6.86
N TYR A 225 2.46 15.25 6.25
CA TYR A 225 1.11 14.71 6.45
C TYR A 225 0.32 14.55 5.16
N GLY A 226 -0.46 13.48 5.07
CA GLY A 226 -1.52 13.29 4.10
C GLY A 226 -2.89 13.41 4.76
N LEU A 227 -3.85 13.98 4.03
CA LEU A 227 -5.28 13.93 4.33
C LEU A 227 -5.96 13.01 3.33
N PHE A 228 -6.89 12.19 3.79
CA PHE A 228 -7.68 11.33 2.93
C PHE A 228 -9.16 11.36 3.35
N ASN A 229 -10.02 11.68 2.38
CA ASN A 229 -11.47 11.62 2.54
C ASN A 229 -11.96 10.25 2.08
N CYS A 230 -12.49 9.47 3.02
CA CYS A 230 -12.90 8.10 2.77
C CYS A 230 -14.22 7.98 1.98
N GLU A 231 -14.97 9.08 1.83
CA GLU A 231 -16.22 9.11 1.05
C GLU A 231 -15.95 9.45 -0.41
N THR A 232 -15.12 10.47 -0.67
CA THR A 232 -14.77 10.88 -2.05
C THR A 232 -13.59 10.11 -2.61
N THR A 233 -12.86 9.37 -1.77
CA THR A 233 -11.58 8.70 -2.09
C THR A 233 -10.48 9.65 -2.56
N GLU A 234 -10.59 10.93 -2.21
CA GLU A 234 -9.59 11.95 -2.54
C GLU A 234 -8.51 12.04 -1.46
N ALA A 235 -7.28 12.18 -1.90
CA ALA A 235 -6.10 12.33 -1.05
C ALA A 235 -5.36 13.64 -1.36
N VAL A 236 -4.88 14.32 -0.32
CA VAL A 236 -4.04 15.51 -0.44
C VAL A 236 -2.81 15.34 0.43
N VAL A 237 -1.63 15.59 -0.13
CA VAL A 237 -0.37 15.63 0.64
C VAL A 237 -0.08 17.09 1.00
N LEU A 238 -0.02 17.36 2.30
CA LEU A 238 0.25 18.69 2.86
C LEU A 238 1.75 18.87 3.07
N GLY A 239 2.33 19.87 2.41
CA GLY A 239 3.71 20.26 2.67
C GLY A 239 3.83 21.14 3.91
N GLY A 240 4.92 21.00 4.65
CA GLY A 240 5.28 21.98 5.66
C GLY A 240 5.73 23.26 4.96
N ASP A 241 5.11 24.39 5.28
CA ASP A 241 5.68 25.70 4.96
C ASP A 241 6.95 25.84 5.81
N SER A 242 8.11 25.64 5.20
CA SER A 242 9.43 25.84 5.83
C SER A 242 9.87 27.29 5.72
#